data_AF-A0A2M8KH23-F1
#
_entry.id   AF-A0A2M8KH23-F1
#
_cell.length_a   1.000
_cell.length_b   1.000
_cell.length_c   1.000
_cell.angle_alpha   90.00
_cell.angle_beta   90.00
_cell.angle_gamma   90.00
#
_symmetry.space_group_name_H-M   'P 1'
#
loop_
_entity.id
_entity.type
_entity.pdbx_description
1 polymer ?
#
loop_
_entity_poly.entity_id
_entity_poly.type
_entity_poly.pdbx_seq_one_letter_code
_entity_poly.pdbx_strand_id
1 'polypeptide(L)'
;MKYISPEGLKKLKKELEERRTKIRQEIANRLEEAKGLGDLSENTEYHTAKEEQIFNENRIIKLDEIIKNSVVFDSNKNQAKDGKV
;
A
#
# COMPACT_ATOMS: atom_id res chain seq x y z
N MET A 1 13.20 15.08 -2.95
CA MET A 1 11.75 15.27 -2.68
C MET A 1 10.98 15.00 -3.95
N LYS A 2 9.85 14.29 -3.87
CA LYS A 2 8.96 14.03 -5.02
C LYS A 2 7.70 14.87 -4.88
N TYR A 3 7.29 15.52 -5.96
CA TYR A 3 6.02 16.24 -6.03
C TYR A 3 4.89 15.28 -6.39
N ILE A 4 3.79 15.35 -5.64
CA ILE A 4 2.62 14.51 -5.86
C ILE A 4 1.36 15.36 -5.96
N SER A 5 0.46 15.03 -6.88
CA SER A 5 -0.85 15.68 -6.92
C SER A 5 -1.71 15.24 -5.74
N PRO A 6 -2.71 16.03 -5.32
CA PRO A 6 -3.64 15.64 -4.26
C PRO A 6 -4.33 14.29 -4.54
N GLU A 7 -4.67 14.02 -5.80
CA GLU A 7 -5.29 12.77 -6.25
C GLU A 7 -4.33 11.58 -6.17
N GLY A 8 -3.06 11.79 -6.58
CA GLY A 8 -2.01 10.79 -6.44
C GLY A 8 -1.79 10.42 -4.97
N LEU A 9 -1.72 11.41 -4.08
CA LEU A 9 -1.60 11.19 -2.65
C LEU A 9 -2.80 10.41 -2.09
N LYS A 10 -4.02 10.76 -2.51
CA LYS A 10 -5.24 10.05 -2.10
C LYS A 10 -5.20 8.57 -2.51
N LYS A 11 -4.76 8.27 -3.73
CA LYS A 11 -4.60 6.89 -4.21
C LYS A 11 -3.58 6.11 -3.38
N LEU A 12 -2.41 6.69 -3.11
CA LEU A 12 -1.38 6.04 -2.29
C LEU A 12 -1.85 5.79 -0.85
N LYS A 13 -2.56 6.75 -0.24
CA LYS A 13 -3.14 6.57 1.10
C LYS A 13 -4.19 5.46 1.13
N LYS A 14 -5.05 5.39 0.11
CA LYS A 14 -6.05 4.32 -0.02
C LYS A 14 -5.38 2.95 -0.16
N GLU A 15 -4.36 2.84 -1.02
CA GLU A 15 -3.60 1.58 -1.16
C GLU A 15 -2.94 1.18 0.17
N LEU A 16 -2.33 2.14 0.88
CA LEU A 16 -1.70 1.89 2.18
C LEU A 16 -2.72 1.38 3.21
N GLU A 17 -3.90 1.99 3.26
CA GLU A 17 -4.97 1.57 4.18
C GLU A 17 -5.45 0.16 3.89
N GLU A 18 -5.73 -0.15 2.62
CA GLU A 18 -6.17 -1.49 2.18
C GLU A 18 -5.12 -2.55 2.51
N ARG A 19 -3.84 -2.23 2.30
CA ARG A 19 -2.72 -3.13 2.62
C ARG A 19 -2.55 -3.39 4.11
N ARG A 20 -2.72 -2.36 4.95
CA ARG A 20 -2.57 -2.46 6.42
C ARG A 20 -3.75 -3.15 7.09
N THR A 21 -4.91 -3.14 6.46
CA THR A 21 -6.16 -3.68 7.01
C THR A 21 -6.51 -4.99 6.33
N LYS A 22 -7.23 -4.92 5.21
CA LYS A 22 -7.81 -6.06 4.49
C LYS A 22 -6.75 -7.08 4.09
N ILE A 23 -5.73 -6.67 3.33
CA ILE A 23 -4.76 -7.61 2.75
C ILE A 23 -3.92 -8.26 3.85
N ARG A 24 -3.47 -7.50 4.85
CA ARG A 24 -2.70 -8.04 5.97
C ARG A 24 -3.51 -9.06 6.77
N GLN A 25 -4.81 -8.82 6.96
CA GLN A 25 -5.70 -9.78 7.62
C GLN A 25 -5.92 -11.04 6.79
N GLU A 26 -6.13 -10.91 5.47
CA GLU A 26 -6.29 -12.04 4.55
C GLU A 26 -5.06 -12.96 4.56
N ILE A 27 -3.85 -12.38 4.50
CA ILE A 27 -2.60 -13.14 4.59
C ILE A 27 -2.46 -13.84 5.95
N ALA A 28 -2.83 -13.15 7.04
CA ALA A 28 -2.78 -13.74 8.38
C ALA A 28 -3.72 -14.95 8.51
N ASN A 29 -4.93 -14.85 7.96
CA ASN A 29 -5.89 -15.95 7.95
C ASN A 29 -5.35 -17.14 7.15
N ARG A 30 -4.82 -16.92 5.94
CA ARG A 30 -4.21 -17.98 5.11
C ARG A 30 -3.04 -18.68 5.82
N LEU A 31 -2.20 -17.91 6.53
CA LEU A 31 -1.11 -18.48 7.33
C LEU A 31 -1.62 -19.32 8.50
N GLU A 32 -2.72 -18.92 9.13
CA GLU A 32 -3.35 -19.68 10.22
C GLU A 32 -3.98 -20.98 9.71
N GLU A 33 -4.73 -20.90 8.60
CA GLU A 33 -5.31 -22.06 7.93
C GLU A 33 -4.22 -23.05 7.51
N ALA A 34 -3.14 -22.57 6.87
CA ALA A 34 -2.04 -23.42 6.45
C ALA A 34 -1.31 -24.09 7.63
N LYS A 35 -1.22 -23.44 8.78
CA LYS A 35 -0.65 -24.03 10.01
C LYS A 35 -1.49 -25.17 10.58
N GLY A 36 -2.79 -25.19 10.32
CA GLY A 36 -3.69 -26.26 10.77
C GLY A 36 -3.59 -27.55 9.98
N LEU A 37 -2.93 -27.55 8.81
CA LEU A 37 -2.98 -28.65 7.84
C LEU A 37 -1.88 -29.71 7.99
N GLY A 38 -0.97 -29.58 8.96
CA GLY A 38 0.07 -30.57 9.26
C GLY A 38 1.48 -30.03 9.11
N ASP A 39 2.38 -30.80 8.47
CA ASP A 39 3.79 -30.41 8.35
C ASP A 39 3.96 -29.17 7.46
N LEU A 40 4.64 -28.16 8.00
CA LEU A 40 4.87 -26.87 7.35
C LEU A 40 5.96 -26.94 6.28
N SER A 41 6.87 -27.90 6.35
CA SER A 41 8.00 -27.95 5.40
C SER A 41 7.53 -28.17 3.97
N GLU A 42 6.52 -29.02 3.78
CA GLU A 42 5.94 -29.37 2.48
C GLU A 42 4.73 -28.51 2.11
N ASN A 43 4.29 -27.61 3.01
CA ASN A 43 3.07 -26.83 2.80
C ASN A 43 3.33 -25.62 1.89
N THR A 44 3.10 -25.80 0.59
CA THR A 44 3.22 -24.75 -0.43
C THR A 44 2.35 -23.52 -0.13
N GLU A 45 1.16 -23.70 0.44
CA GLU A 45 0.27 -22.59 0.80
C GLU A 45 0.87 -21.75 1.94
N TYR A 46 1.49 -22.39 2.94
CA TYR A 46 2.20 -21.69 4.01
C TYR A 46 3.35 -20.85 3.46
N HIS A 47 4.20 -21.44 2.60
CA HIS A 47 5.32 -20.72 1.99
C HIS A 47 4.85 -19.55 1.13
N THR A 48 3.81 -19.77 0.31
CA THR A 48 3.22 -18.71 -0.54
C THR A 48 2.66 -17.57 0.30
N ALA A 49 1.87 -17.88 1.34
CA ALA A 49 1.32 -16.86 2.23
C ALA A 49 2.42 -16.11 3.00
N LYS A 50 3.54 -16.78 3.31
CA LYS A 50 4.71 -16.15 3.94
C LYS A 50 5.42 -15.18 2.99
N GLU A 51 5.59 -15.54 1.72
CA GLU A 51 6.16 -14.65 0.71
C GLU A 51 5.26 -13.44 0.45
N GLU A 52 3.94 -13.65 0.35
CA GLU A 52 2.96 -12.57 0.24
C GLU A 52 3.00 -11.63 1.44
N GLN A 53 3.16 -12.16 2.66
CA GLN A 53 3.37 -11.36 3.86
C GLN A 53 4.56 -10.43 3.68
N ILE A 54 5.72 -10.97 3.31
CA ILE A 54 6.96 -10.19 3.10
C ILE A 54 6.74 -9.12 2.02
N PHE A 55 6.11 -9.48 0.90
CA PHE A 55 5.84 -8.54 -0.18
C PHE A 55 4.92 -7.40 0.27
N ASN A 56 3.83 -7.73 0.98
CA ASN A 56 2.89 -6.74 1.48
C ASN A 56 3.55 -5.77 2.47
N GLU A 57 4.34 -6.29 3.41
CA GLU A 57 5.07 -5.47 4.38
C GLU A 57 6.08 -4.54 3.70
N ASN A 58 6.86 -5.05 2.75
CA ASN A 58 7.77 -4.23 1.96
C ASN A 58 7.05 -3.12 1.18
N ARG A 59 5.86 -3.42 0.65
CA ARG A 59 5.06 -2.41 -0.06
C ARG A 59 4.50 -1.36 0.88
N ILE A 60 4.04 -1.75 2.08
CA ILE A 60 3.58 -0.82 3.12
C ILE A 60 4.70 0.16 3.49
N ILE A 61 5.93 -0.33 3.74
CA ILE A 61 7.09 0.51 4.06
C ILE A 61 7.36 1.50 2.94
N LYS A 62 7.44 1.03 1.68
CA LYS A 62 7.68 1.91 0.52
C LYS A 62 6.59 2.97 0.36
N LEU A 63 5.32 2.61 0.56
CA LEU A 63 4.21 3.56 0.47
C LEU A 63 4.31 4.63 1.56
N ASP A 64 4.60 4.22 2.79
CA ASP A 64 4.75 5.12 3.92
C ASP A 64 5.92 6.09 3.72
N GLU A 65 7.06 5.61 3.20
CA GLU A 65 8.20 6.43 2.80
C GLU A 65 7.86 7.42 1.70
N ILE A 66 7.15 6.98 0.65
CA ILE A 66 6.74 7.87 -0.45
C ILE A 66 5.83 8.98 0.08
N ILE A 67 4.84 8.62 0.88
CA ILE A 67 3.87 9.57 1.44
C ILE A 67 4.58 10.58 2.35
N LYS A 68 5.44 10.12 3.26
CA LYS A 68 6.21 10.98 4.19
C LYS A 68 7.18 11.94 3.49
N ASN A 69 7.81 11.49 2.40
CA ASN A 69 8.82 12.28 1.67
C ASN A 69 8.25 13.08 0.49
N SER A 70 6.93 13.04 0.29
CA SER A 70 6.25 13.74 -0.82
C SER A 70 5.78 15.13 -0.41
N VAL A 71 5.93 16.08 -1.33
CA VAL A 71 5.34 17.43 -1.21
C VAL A 71 4.13 17.48 -2.12
N VAL A 72 2.98 17.83 -1.55
CA VAL A 72 1.75 18.01 -2.35
C VAL A 72 1.87 19.29 -3.14
N PHE A 73 1.82 19.20 -4.46
CA PHE A 73 1.74 20.37 -5.33
C PHE A 73 0.37 20.46 -5.96
N ASP A 74 -0.26 21.63 -5.86
CA ASP A 74 -1.58 21.89 -6.41
C ASP A 74 -1.43 22.75 -7.67
N SER A 75 -1.33 22.10 -8.83
CA SER A 75 -1.25 22.80 -10.12
C SER A 75 -2.61 23.36 -10.57
N ASN A 76 -3.70 22.97 -9.90
CA ASN A 76 -5.07 23.37 -10.28
C ASN A 76 -5.48 24.75 -9.76
N LYS A 77 -4.69 25.39 -8.89
CA LYS A 77 -5.02 26.72 -8.34
C LYS A 77 -4.59 27.92 -9.21
N ASN A 78 -3.87 27.71 -10.32
CA ASN A 78 -3.21 28.81 -11.03
C ASN A 78 -3.78 29.16 -12.43
N GLN A 79 -4.99 28.71 -12.79
CA GLN A 79 -5.61 29.02 -14.10
C GLN A 79 -6.86 29.92 -14.04
N ALA A 80 -7.15 30.59 -12.92
CA ALA A 80 -8.41 31.33 -12.74
C ALA A 80 -8.27 32.83 -12.49
N LYS A 81 -7.22 33.51 -12.99
CA LYS A 81 -7.05 34.97 -12.76
C LYS A 81 -6.58 35.83 -13.94
N ASP A 82 -6.60 35.35 -15.19
CA ASP A 82 -6.15 36.17 -16.34
C ASP A 82 -7.16 36.17 -17.50
N GLY A 83 -8.27 36.90 -17.33
CA GLY A 83 -9.29 36.94 -18.38
C GLY A 83 -10.49 37.85 -18.15
N LYS A 84 -10.33 38.96 -17.42
CA LYS A 84 -11.31 40.06 -17.43
C LYS A 84 -10.58 41.40 -17.43
N VAL A 85 -10.25 41.86 -18.63
CA VAL A 85 -10.12 43.27 -18.99
C VAL A 85 -10.95 43.52 -20.24
#